data_AF-A0AAW6JHL2-F1
#
_entry.id   AF-A0AAW6JHL2-F1
#
_cell.length_a   1.000
_cell.length_b   1.000
_cell.length_c   1.000
_cell.angle_alpha   90.00
_cell.angle_beta   90.00
_cell.angle_gamma   90.00
#
_symmetry.space_group_name_H-M   'P 1'
#
loop_
_entity.id
_entity.type
_entity.pdbx_description
1 polymer ?
#
loop_
_entity_poly.entity_id
_entity_poly.type
_entity_poly.pdbx_seq_one_letter_code
_entity_poly.pdbx_strand_id
1 'polypeptide(L)'
;MKTELKAKFIQHLLGKKKDNEGFTLIELLVVIIIIGILSAIALPSFLNQAAKAKQSEAKTYIGSVNRAQQSYRIENPSFASDFTALQIGIPTQTTNYIYAILNPDTVQSTVTATSQDAASLKSFSGGVVVLTSGQSSAVACQSTGVTTTPPNLTLNAGANAACADGENMK
;
A
#
# COMPACT_ATOMS: atom_id res chain seq x y z
N MET A 1 33.32 45.93 -58.00
CA MET A 1 33.15 45.71 -56.54
C MET A 1 31.95 44.84 -56.14
N LYS A 2 30.80 44.86 -56.85
CA LYS A 2 29.61 44.06 -56.45
C LYS A 2 29.72 42.54 -56.66
N THR A 3 30.62 42.07 -57.51
CA THR A 3 30.77 40.65 -57.89
C THR A 3 31.51 39.82 -56.83
N GLU A 4 32.52 40.39 -56.17
CA GLU A 4 33.30 39.78 -55.08
C GLU A 4 32.44 39.43 -53.86
N LEU A 5 31.53 40.33 -53.49
CA LEU A 5 30.64 40.16 -52.33
C LEU A 5 29.60 39.06 -52.58
N LYS A 6 29.10 38.95 -53.81
CA LYS A 6 28.19 37.87 -54.23
C LYS A 6 28.89 36.51 -54.16
N ALA A 7 30.16 36.43 -54.58
CA ALA A 7 30.93 35.19 -54.53
C ALA A 7 31.20 34.75 -53.08
N LYS A 8 31.66 35.66 -52.20
CA LYS A 8 31.87 35.36 -50.77
C LYS A 8 30.59 34.98 -50.03
N PHE A 9 29.46 35.61 -50.36
CA PHE A 9 28.16 35.30 -49.76
C PHE A 9 27.63 33.93 -50.19
N ILE A 10 27.78 33.59 -51.48
CA ILE A 10 27.43 32.26 -52.00
C ILE A 10 28.34 31.17 -51.39
N GLN A 11 29.62 31.46 -51.18
CA GLN A 11 30.58 30.54 -50.56
C GLN A 11 30.32 30.34 -49.06
N HIS A 12 29.80 31.35 -48.36
CA HIS A 12 29.36 31.22 -46.96
C HIS A 12 28.06 30.42 -46.82
N LEU A 13 27.17 30.46 -47.83
CA LEU A 13 25.96 29.63 -47.88
C LEU A 13 26.25 28.18 -48.28
N LEU A 14 27.21 27.95 -49.19
CA LEU A 14 27.63 26.61 -49.63
C LEU A 14 28.56 25.89 -48.64
N GLY A 15 29.23 26.63 -47.74
CA GLY A 15 30.15 26.07 -46.74
C GLY A 15 29.47 25.54 -45.47
N LYS A 16 28.17 25.82 -45.26
CA LYS A 16 27.42 25.33 -44.10
C LYS A 16 26.78 23.98 -44.43
N LYS A 17 27.61 22.94 -44.58
CA LYS A 17 27.13 21.57 -44.33
C LYS A 17 26.61 21.57 -42.90
N LYS A 18 25.30 21.69 -42.73
CA LYS A 18 24.67 21.34 -41.47
C LYS A 18 24.84 19.83 -41.36
N ASP A 19 25.69 19.41 -40.43
CA ASP A 19 25.70 18.06 -39.89
C ASP A 19 24.35 17.85 -39.17
N ASN A 20 23.29 17.69 -39.95
CA ASN A 20 22.01 17.20 -39.46
C ASN A 20 22.17 15.68 -39.35
N GLU A 21 22.91 15.25 -38.33
CA GLU A 21 22.92 13.85 -37.90
C GLU A 21 21.50 13.53 -37.39
N GLY A 22 20.69 12.91 -38.25
CA GLY A 22 19.39 12.38 -37.86
C GLY A 22 19.57 11.05 -37.14
N PHE A 23 18.78 10.83 -36.08
CA PHE A 23 18.65 9.52 -35.45
C PHE A 23 18.32 8.46 -36.50
N THR A 24 19.09 7.38 -36.53
CA THR A 24 18.79 6.25 -37.41
C THR A 24 17.64 5.44 -36.84
N LEU A 25 16.81 4.83 -37.71
CA LEU A 25 15.73 3.94 -37.26
C LEU A 25 16.28 2.74 -36.47
N ILE A 26 17.51 2.30 -36.78
CA ILE A 26 18.15 1.19 -36.07
C ILE A 26 18.57 1.58 -34.65
N GLU A 27 19.03 2.81 -34.41
CA GLU A 27 19.33 3.29 -33.06
C GLU A 27 18.08 3.33 -32.20
N LEU A 28 16.97 3.84 -32.75
CA LEU A 28 15.70 3.87 -32.04
C LEU A 28 15.18 2.44 -31.77
N LEU A 29 15.35 1.53 -32.73
CA LEU A 29 14.99 0.12 -32.59
C LEU A 29 15.77 -0.59 -31.47
N VAL A 30 17.08 -0.38 -31.38
CA VAL A 30 17.91 -0.97 -30.31
C VAL A 30 17.49 -0.40 -28.95
N VAL A 31 17.19 0.89 -28.86
CA VAL A 31 16.74 1.53 -27.60
C VAL A 31 15.42 0.93 -27.11
N ILE A 32 14.42 0.77 -27.99
CA ILE A 32 13.13 0.19 -27.58
C ILE A 32 13.26 -1.28 -27.14
N ILE A 33 14.19 -2.02 -27.76
CA ILE A 33 14.49 -3.41 -27.37
C ILE A 33 15.07 -3.43 -25.96
N ILE A 34 16.06 -2.57 -25.67
CA ILE A 34 16.71 -2.52 -24.35
C ILE A 34 15.69 -2.11 -23.27
N ILE A 35 14.91 -1.04 -23.47
CA ILE A 35 13.89 -0.63 -22.48
C ILE A 35 12.78 -1.68 -22.35
N GLY A 36 12.46 -2.42 -23.42
CA GLY A 36 11.49 -3.51 -23.39
C GLY A 36 11.93 -4.65 -22.47
N ILE A 37 13.18 -5.09 -22.59
CA ILE A 37 13.76 -6.14 -21.73
C ILE A 37 13.81 -5.68 -20.27
N LEU A 38 14.28 -4.46 -20.01
CA LEU A 38 14.36 -3.90 -18.67
C LEU A 38 12.96 -3.77 -18.03
N SER A 39 11.98 -3.30 -18.80
CA SER A 39 10.59 -3.12 -18.31
C SER A 39 9.94 -4.46 -17.98
N ALA A 40 10.18 -5.51 -18.77
CA ALA A 40 9.62 -6.84 -18.51
C ALA A 40 10.03 -7.42 -17.14
N ILE A 41 11.27 -7.16 -16.71
CA ILE A 41 11.80 -7.62 -15.42
C ILE A 41 11.37 -6.68 -14.28
N ALA A 42 11.41 -5.37 -14.52
CA ALA A 42 11.18 -4.37 -13.48
C ALA A 42 9.69 -4.20 -13.12
N LEU A 43 8.79 -4.27 -14.10
CA LEU A 43 7.36 -4.00 -13.91
C LEU A 43 6.67 -4.89 -12.84
N PRO A 44 6.82 -6.22 -12.82
CA PRO A 44 6.18 -7.04 -11.79
C PRO A 44 6.67 -6.71 -10.37
N SER A 45 7.97 -6.42 -10.24
CA SER A 45 8.56 -5.98 -8.96
C SER A 45 8.00 -4.62 -8.52
N PHE A 46 7.88 -3.67 -9.46
CA PHE A 46 7.31 -2.35 -9.19
C PHE A 46 5.86 -2.44 -8.71
N LEU A 47 5.02 -3.24 -9.38
CA LEU A 47 3.62 -3.44 -9.00
C LEU A 47 3.49 -4.08 -7.61
N ASN A 48 4.34 -5.05 -7.27
CA ASN A 48 4.37 -5.65 -5.94
C ASN A 48 4.76 -4.62 -4.85
N GLN A 49 5.75 -3.77 -5.12
CA GLN A 49 6.15 -2.71 -4.21
C GLN A 49 5.04 -1.67 -4.00
N ALA A 50 4.35 -1.27 -5.08
CA ALA A 50 3.19 -0.39 -4.99
C ALA A 50 2.07 -1.01 -4.14
N ALA A 51 1.78 -2.30 -4.30
CA ALA A 51 0.81 -3.02 -3.47
C ALA A 51 1.23 -3.08 -1.99
N LYS A 52 2.52 -3.34 -1.70
CA LYS A 52 3.06 -3.31 -0.33
C LYS A 52 2.96 -1.93 0.32
N ALA A 53 3.21 -0.86 -0.44
CA ALA A 53 3.05 0.50 0.05
C ALA A 53 1.60 0.79 0.46
N LYS A 54 0.62 0.38 -0.35
CA LYS A 54 -0.80 0.45 -0.02
C LYS A 54 -1.16 -0.39 1.22
N GLN A 55 -0.60 -1.60 1.33
CA GLN A 55 -0.83 -2.49 2.49
C GLN A 55 -0.24 -1.94 3.80
N SER A 56 0.81 -1.12 3.73
CA SER A 56 1.43 -0.48 4.90
C SER A 56 0.47 0.46 5.64
N GLU A 57 -0.46 1.10 4.90
CA GLU A 57 -1.54 1.92 5.43
C GLU A 57 -2.40 1.11 6.41
N ALA A 58 -2.97 -0.01 5.93
CA ALA A 58 -3.79 -0.90 6.75
C ALA A 58 -3.02 -1.47 7.94
N LYS A 59 -1.75 -1.84 7.75
CA LYS A 59 -0.91 -2.33 8.85
C LYS A 59 -0.75 -1.31 9.97
N THR A 60 -0.53 -0.05 9.59
CA THR A 60 -0.38 1.05 10.55
C THR A 60 -1.70 1.33 11.28
N TYR A 61 -2.81 1.34 10.53
CA TYR A 61 -4.13 1.63 11.08
C TYR A 61 -4.61 0.53 12.02
N ILE A 62 -4.51 -0.74 11.64
CA ILE A 62 -4.87 -1.88 12.51
C ILE A 62 -4.08 -1.83 13.83
N GLY A 63 -2.76 -1.62 13.77
CA GLY A 63 -1.94 -1.50 14.98
C GLY A 63 -2.32 -0.30 15.85
N SER A 64 -2.71 0.82 15.23
CA SER A 64 -3.13 2.03 15.95
C SER A 64 -4.49 1.85 16.60
N VAL A 65 -5.44 1.20 15.92
CA VAL A 65 -6.77 0.87 16.45
C VAL A 65 -6.64 -0.09 17.63
N ASN A 66 -5.81 -1.14 17.53
CA ASN A 66 -5.60 -2.07 18.65
C ASN A 66 -5.09 -1.35 19.91
N ARG A 67 -4.11 -0.46 19.77
CA ARG A 67 -3.60 0.34 20.89
C ARG A 67 -4.68 1.28 21.44
N ALA A 68 -5.42 1.94 20.57
CA ALA A 68 -6.50 2.83 20.99
C ALA A 68 -7.63 2.09 21.71
N GLN A 69 -7.99 0.89 21.25
CA GLN A 69 -8.98 0.03 21.90
C GLN A 69 -8.50 -0.41 23.29
N GLN A 70 -7.21 -0.77 23.43
CA GLN A 70 -6.63 -1.08 24.74
C GLN A 70 -6.69 0.13 25.69
N SER A 71 -6.30 1.32 25.22
CA SER A 71 -6.39 2.56 26.01
C SER A 71 -7.83 2.88 26.40
N TYR A 72 -8.76 2.82 25.45
CA TYR A 72 -10.18 3.07 25.70
C TYR A 72 -10.76 2.09 26.74
N ARG A 73 -10.36 0.81 26.69
CA ARG A 73 -10.82 -0.21 27.65
C ARG A 73 -10.29 -0.01 29.07
N ILE A 74 -9.20 0.74 29.25
CA ILE A 74 -8.71 1.13 30.58
C ILE A 74 -9.61 2.19 31.20
N GLU A 75 -10.12 3.12 30.38
CA GLU A 75 -10.97 4.23 30.83
C GLU A 75 -12.46 3.84 30.89
N ASN A 76 -12.87 2.90 30.04
CA ASN A 76 -14.25 2.52 29.83
C ASN A 76 -14.48 1.01 30.09
N PRO A 77 -15.67 0.61 30.57
CA PRO A 77 -15.97 -0.79 30.88
C PRO A 77 -16.07 -1.70 29.65
N SER A 78 -16.19 -1.13 28.44
CA SER A 78 -16.28 -1.85 27.16
C SER A 78 -15.35 -1.23 26.12
N PHE A 79 -15.02 -2.00 25.09
CA PHE A 79 -14.35 -1.50 23.91
C PHE A 79 -15.23 -0.51 23.13
N ALA A 80 -14.60 0.34 22.32
CA ALA A 80 -15.30 1.33 21.52
C ALA A 80 -15.96 0.66 20.31
N SER A 81 -17.21 1.04 20.01
CA SER A 81 -17.93 0.55 18.83
C SER A 81 -17.57 1.24 17.53
N ASP A 82 -17.04 2.46 17.61
CA ASP A 82 -16.85 3.33 16.47
C ASP A 82 -15.49 4.05 16.53
N PHE A 83 -14.93 4.34 15.36
CA PHE A 83 -13.65 5.05 15.24
C PHE A 83 -13.69 6.47 15.81
N THR A 84 -14.87 7.11 15.82
CA THR A 84 -15.07 8.45 16.39
C THR A 84 -14.84 8.44 17.91
N ALA A 85 -15.24 7.37 18.61
CA ALA A 85 -15.01 7.24 20.05
C ALA A 85 -13.52 7.04 20.39
N LEU A 86 -12.75 6.46 19.48
CA LEU A 86 -11.30 6.30 19.62
C LEU A 86 -10.52 7.59 19.36
N GLN A 87 -11.10 8.58 18.66
CA GLN A 87 -10.49 9.89 18.36
C GLN A 87 -9.09 9.84 17.70
N ILE A 88 -8.78 8.75 16.99
CA ILE A 88 -7.46 8.54 16.35
C ILE A 88 -7.35 9.05 14.91
N GLY A 89 -8.39 9.70 14.38
CA GLY A 89 -8.35 10.32 13.04
C GLY A 89 -8.28 9.34 11.87
N ILE A 90 -8.64 8.07 12.07
CA ILE A 90 -8.68 7.06 11.02
C ILE A 90 -10.07 7.07 10.37
N PRO A 91 -10.18 7.25 9.04
CA PRO A 91 -11.46 7.17 8.34
C PRO A 91 -11.93 5.71 8.22
N THR A 92 -13.24 5.51 8.14
CA THR A 92 -13.85 4.17 7.94
C THR A 92 -13.63 3.62 6.52
N GLN A 93 -13.21 4.47 5.58
CA GLN A 93 -12.91 4.05 4.22
C GLN A 93 -11.79 4.93 3.65
N THR A 94 -10.86 4.29 2.96
CA THR A 94 -9.84 4.95 2.13
C THR A 94 -9.98 4.46 0.70
N THR A 95 -9.07 4.84 -0.20
CA THR A 95 -9.09 4.32 -1.57
C THR A 95 -8.81 2.81 -1.62
N ASN A 96 -8.05 2.29 -0.65
CA ASN A 96 -7.54 0.92 -0.67
C ASN A 96 -8.34 -0.03 0.23
N TYR A 97 -8.89 0.47 1.35
CA TYR A 97 -9.46 -0.35 2.41
C TYR A 97 -10.78 0.21 2.97
N ILE A 98 -11.62 -0.69 3.45
CA ILE A 98 -12.78 -0.38 4.29
C ILE A 98 -12.50 -0.92 5.69
N TYR A 99 -12.59 -0.03 6.68
CA TYR A 99 -12.34 -0.31 8.08
C TYR A 99 -13.66 -0.44 8.84
N ALA A 100 -13.79 -1.50 9.63
CA ALA A 100 -14.93 -1.72 10.49
C ALA A 100 -14.48 -2.24 11.85
N ILE A 101 -15.14 -1.80 12.91
CA ILE A 101 -15.04 -2.42 14.23
C ILE A 101 -16.22 -3.38 14.37
N LEU A 102 -15.93 -4.60 14.78
CA LEU A 102 -16.88 -5.70 14.89
C LEU A 102 -16.82 -6.28 16.30
N ASN A 103 -17.97 -6.70 16.81
CA ASN A 103 -18.15 -7.32 18.11
C ASN A 103 -17.44 -6.56 19.27
N PRO A 104 -17.62 -5.23 19.40
CA PRO A 104 -17.11 -4.50 20.55
C PRO A 104 -17.92 -4.89 21.79
N ASP A 105 -17.28 -5.50 22.78
CA ASP A 105 -17.91 -5.83 24.06
C ASP A 105 -16.99 -5.52 25.26
N THR A 106 -17.24 -6.11 26.43
CA THR A 106 -16.42 -5.89 27.63
C THR A 106 -15.14 -6.72 27.67
N VAL A 107 -15.05 -7.74 26.82
CA VAL A 107 -14.02 -8.77 26.77
C VAL A 107 -13.17 -8.63 25.50
N GLN A 108 -13.75 -8.28 24.36
CA GLN A 108 -13.07 -8.27 23.07
C GLN A 108 -13.56 -7.20 22.12
N SER A 109 -12.74 -6.91 21.11
CA SER A 109 -13.09 -6.12 19.95
C SER A 109 -12.24 -6.57 18.77
N THR A 110 -12.88 -6.65 17.60
CA THR A 110 -12.19 -6.92 16.33
C THR A 110 -12.24 -5.67 15.47
N VAL A 111 -11.15 -5.38 14.77
CA VAL A 111 -11.10 -4.41 13.68
C VAL A 111 -10.73 -5.15 12.40
N THR A 112 -11.41 -4.86 11.31
CA THR A 112 -11.10 -5.43 9.99
C THR A 112 -10.72 -4.32 9.03
N ALA A 113 -9.74 -4.58 8.16
CA ALA A 113 -9.42 -3.79 6.98
C ALA A 113 -9.66 -4.67 5.75
N THR A 114 -10.86 -4.53 5.18
CA THR A 114 -11.29 -5.23 3.97
C THR A 114 -10.68 -4.54 2.76
N SER A 115 -9.91 -5.26 1.94
CA SER A 115 -9.35 -4.68 0.73
C SER A 115 -10.46 -4.36 -0.29
N GLN A 116 -10.30 -3.26 -1.02
CA GLN A 116 -11.19 -2.89 -2.13
C GLN A 116 -10.68 -3.38 -3.50
N ASP A 117 -9.47 -3.93 -3.53
CA ASP A 117 -8.86 -4.51 -4.73
C ASP A 117 -8.51 -5.99 -4.48
N ALA A 118 -9.35 -6.87 -5.01
CA ALA A 118 -9.19 -8.32 -4.90
C ALA A 118 -7.99 -8.88 -5.68
N ALA A 119 -7.40 -8.10 -6.60
CA ALA A 119 -6.33 -8.57 -7.48
C ALA A 119 -4.93 -8.27 -6.94
N SER A 120 -4.76 -7.18 -6.18
CA SER A 120 -3.43 -6.74 -5.75
C SER A 120 -3.26 -6.61 -4.23
N LEU A 121 -4.35 -6.56 -3.46
CA LEU A 121 -4.29 -6.25 -2.03
C LEU A 121 -4.72 -7.43 -1.15
N LYS A 122 -3.94 -7.63 -0.08
CA LYS A 122 -4.30 -8.48 1.06
C LYS A 122 -5.28 -7.75 1.98
N SER A 123 -6.11 -8.49 2.68
CA SER A 123 -6.96 -7.97 3.76
C SER A 123 -6.33 -8.22 5.12
N PHE A 124 -6.69 -7.39 6.09
CA PHE A 124 -6.10 -7.44 7.43
C PHE A 124 -7.18 -7.44 8.50
N SER A 125 -6.86 -7.98 9.66
CA SER A 125 -7.68 -7.87 10.86
C SER A 125 -6.80 -7.67 12.08
N GLY A 126 -7.34 -6.97 13.07
CA GLY A 126 -6.74 -6.78 14.37
C GLY A 126 -7.76 -7.13 15.42
N GLY A 127 -7.30 -7.64 16.55
CA GLY A 127 -8.19 -7.95 17.65
C GLY A 127 -7.51 -7.71 18.97
N VAL A 128 -8.32 -7.30 19.93
CA VAL A 128 -7.91 -7.15 21.32
C VAL A 128 -8.88 -7.97 22.16
N VAL A 129 -8.33 -8.69 23.14
CA VAL A 129 -9.10 -9.43 24.13
C VAL A 129 -8.52 -9.19 25.52
N VAL A 130 -9.39 -9.03 26.51
CA VAL A 130 -9.02 -8.99 27.93
C VAL A 130 -9.10 -10.42 28.45
N LEU A 131 -7.96 -10.93 28.92
CA LEU A 131 -7.86 -12.26 29.49
C LEU A 131 -8.50 -12.31 30.88
N THR A 132 -8.84 -13.51 31.35
CA THR A 132 -9.33 -13.73 32.72
C THR A 132 -8.34 -13.31 33.80
N SER A 133 -7.06 -13.15 33.46
CA SER A 133 -6.01 -12.59 34.32
C SER A 133 -6.07 -11.06 34.44
N GLY A 134 -6.97 -10.39 33.71
CA GLY A 134 -7.05 -8.92 33.62
C GLY A 134 -6.08 -8.29 32.62
N GLN A 135 -5.18 -9.09 32.01
CA GLN A 135 -4.24 -8.60 31.01
C GLN A 135 -4.87 -8.50 29.62
N SER A 136 -4.53 -7.46 28.87
CA SER A 136 -4.94 -7.34 27.47
C SER A 136 -3.97 -8.08 26.55
N SER A 137 -4.52 -8.90 25.66
CA SER A 137 -3.80 -9.55 24.56
C SER A 137 -4.28 -8.97 23.24
N ALA A 138 -3.38 -8.70 22.31
CA ALA A 138 -3.73 -8.19 20.99
C ALA A 138 -3.00 -8.93 19.88
N VAL A 139 -3.66 -9.05 18.74
CA VAL A 139 -3.13 -9.68 17.54
C VAL A 139 -3.43 -8.81 16.33
N ALA A 140 -2.57 -8.87 15.32
CA ALA A 140 -2.80 -8.31 14.00
C ALA A 140 -2.46 -9.40 12.97
N CYS A 141 -3.38 -9.62 12.05
CA CYS A 141 -3.37 -10.74 11.10
C CYS A 141 -3.54 -10.22 9.68
N GLN A 142 -2.93 -10.93 8.73
CA GLN A 142 -3.06 -10.69 7.30
C GLN A 142 -3.53 -11.94 6.59
N SER A 143 -4.23 -11.78 5.47
CA SER A 143 -4.55 -12.91 4.60
C SER A 143 -3.29 -13.52 3.96
N THR A 144 -3.28 -14.83 3.73
CA THR A 144 -2.16 -15.53 3.07
C THR A 144 -2.00 -15.09 1.61
N GLY A 145 -3.12 -14.84 0.92
CA GLY A 145 -3.18 -14.33 -0.45
C GLY A 145 -3.90 -12.99 -0.58
N VAL A 146 -3.98 -12.46 -1.81
CA VAL A 146 -4.84 -11.32 -2.14
C VAL A 146 -6.30 -11.76 -2.05
N THR A 147 -7.08 -11.03 -1.27
CA THR A 147 -8.50 -11.33 -1.04
C THR A 147 -9.16 -10.12 -0.42
N THR A 148 -10.46 -9.99 -0.63
CA THR A 148 -11.34 -9.01 0.03
C THR A 148 -11.89 -9.53 1.35
N THR A 149 -11.67 -10.80 1.70
CA THR A 149 -12.15 -11.39 2.95
C THR A 149 -11.09 -11.19 4.05
N PRO A 150 -11.38 -10.42 5.11
CA PRO A 150 -10.47 -10.31 6.26
C PRO A 150 -10.26 -11.67 6.94
N PRO A 151 -9.05 -11.96 7.43
CA PRO A 151 -8.80 -13.18 8.21
C PRO A 151 -9.55 -13.14 9.54
N ASN A 152 -10.06 -14.27 9.99
CA ASN A 152 -10.72 -14.40 11.28
C ASN A 152 -9.70 -14.50 12.41
N LEU A 153 -10.16 -14.11 13.60
CA LEU A 153 -9.37 -14.06 14.81
C LEU A 153 -9.93 -15.02 15.85
N THR A 154 -9.03 -15.64 16.60
CA THR A 154 -9.36 -16.36 17.81
C THR A 154 -9.14 -15.42 18.99
N LEU A 155 -10.22 -14.78 19.44
CA LEU A 155 -10.26 -13.96 20.64
C LEU A 155 -11.01 -14.74 21.72
N ASN A 156 -10.32 -15.13 22.79
CA ASN A 156 -10.91 -15.84 23.91
C ASN A 156 -10.27 -15.33 25.20
N ALA A 157 -11.06 -15.03 26.23
CA ALA A 157 -10.54 -14.61 27.52
C ALA A 157 -9.62 -15.65 28.19
N GLY A 158 -9.68 -16.93 27.78
CA GLY A 158 -8.84 -18.01 28.31
C GLY A 158 -7.47 -18.19 27.63
N ALA A 159 -7.19 -17.50 26.52
CA ALA A 159 -5.94 -17.68 25.76
C ALA A 159 -5.54 -16.40 25.03
N ASN A 160 -4.24 -16.24 24.73
CA ASN A 160 -3.75 -15.08 23.97
C ASN A 160 -4.45 -14.96 22.60
N ALA A 161 -4.65 -13.73 22.15
CA ALA A 161 -5.22 -13.44 20.84
C ALA A 161 -4.33 -14.05 19.73
N ALA A 162 -4.96 -14.69 18.75
CA ALA A 162 -4.28 -15.34 17.64
C ALA A 162 -5.07 -15.22 16.33
N CYS A 163 -4.38 -15.35 15.19
CA CYS A 163 -5.05 -15.52 13.90
C CYS A 163 -5.67 -16.92 13.84
N ALA A 164 -6.97 -17.01 13.57
CA ALA A 164 -7.62 -18.30 13.32
C ALA A 164 -7.27 -18.83 11.93
N ASP A 165 -7.19 -17.91 10.97
CA ASP A 165 -6.71 -18.11 9.61
C ASP A 165 -5.82 -16.93 9.20
N GLY A 166 -5.04 -17.12 8.13
CA GLY A 166 -4.05 -16.13 7.72
C GLY A 166 -2.71 -16.27 8.44
N GLU A 167 -1.98 -15.16 8.52
CA GLU A 167 -0.65 -15.09 9.12
C GLU A 167 -0.56 -13.91 10.08
N ASN A 168 0.24 -14.06 11.16
CA ASN A 168 0.57 -12.95 12.04
C ASN A 168 1.32 -11.85 11.27
N MET A 169 0.91 -10.61 11.47
CA MET A 169 1.63 -9.45 10.98
C MET A 169 2.90 -9.28 11.82
N LYS A 170 4.05 -9.54 11.21
CA LYS A 170 5.36 -9.28 11.81
C LYS A 170 5.61 -7.79 12.00
#